data_AF-A0A163KU67-F1
#
_entry.id   AF-A0A163KU67-F1
#
_cell.length_a   1.000
_cell.length_b   1.000
_cell.length_c   1.000
_cell.angle_alpha   90.00
_cell.angle_beta   90.00
_cell.angle_gamma   90.00
#
_symmetry.space_group_name_H-M   'P 1'
#
loop_
_entity.id
_entity.type
_entity.pdbx_description
1 polymer ?
#
loop_
_entity_poly.entity_id
_entity_poly.type
_entity_poly.pdbx_seq_one_letter_code
_entity_poly.pdbx_strand_id
1 'polypeptide(L)'
;MTTELVAHMRLSHYKTLWRTLYGCAHGFGERKLKLNLTCGQSGFVIEMPVVCHYEENIPTLSTQGVSKSEWSKLCNFVSDESVLKVIFFDRAHDFLARVTSVGAKPPKADLYQVKFRWREDDEIALVWRKGIQWISEMLE
;
A
#
# COMPACT_ATOMS: atom_id res chain seq x y z
N MET A 1 16.76 -3.39 -7.98
CA MET A 1 15.50 -2.64 -8.14
C MET A 1 14.78 -2.66 -6.81
N THR A 2 14.37 -1.50 -6.30
CA THR A 2 13.69 -1.38 -5.01
C THR A 2 12.25 -1.85 -5.17
N THR A 3 11.86 -2.89 -4.43
CA THR A 3 10.48 -3.42 -4.44
C THR A 3 9.63 -2.85 -3.31
N GLU A 4 10.21 -1.95 -2.52
CA GLU A 4 9.60 -1.41 -1.32
C GLU A 4 9.61 0.11 -1.37
N LEU A 5 8.49 0.69 -0.92
CA LEU A 5 8.26 2.12 -0.83
C LEU A 5 7.99 2.51 0.62
N VAL A 6 8.18 3.78 0.92
CA VAL A 6 7.87 4.38 2.23
C VAL A 6 6.93 5.54 2.01
N ALA A 7 5.79 5.52 2.69
CA ALA A 7 4.86 6.64 2.74
C ALA A 7 5.16 7.50 3.98
N HIS A 8 5.43 8.77 3.75
CA HIS A 8 5.75 9.78 4.76
C HIS A 8 4.54 10.67 4.98
N MET A 9 3.96 10.61 6.18
CA MET A 9 2.73 11.33 6.54
C MET A 9 2.98 12.34 7.66
N ARG A 10 2.23 13.44 7.67
CA ARG A 10 2.22 14.32 8.86
C ARG A 10 1.57 13.59 10.03
N LEU A 11 1.97 13.96 11.26
CA LEU A 11 1.40 13.39 12.48
C LEU A 11 -0.13 13.47 12.54
N SER A 12 -0.72 14.56 12.03
CA SER A 12 -2.19 14.71 11.97
C SER A 12 -2.84 13.63 11.10
N HIS A 13 -2.35 13.40 9.88
CA HIS A 13 -2.87 12.37 8.98
C HIS A 13 -2.62 10.97 9.54
N TYR A 14 -1.46 10.74 10.15
CA TYR A 14 -1.15 9.49 10.83
C TYR A 14 -2.14 9.21 11.97
N LYS A 15 -2.42 10.20 12.83
CA LYS A 15 -3.39 10.06 13.93
C LYS A 15 -4.81 9.82 13.44
N THR A 16 -5.21 10.48 12.33
CA THR A 16 -6.52 10.23 11.72
C THR A 16 -6.59 8.80 11.19
N LEU A 17 -5.58 8.34 10.44
CA LEU A 17 -5.51 6.97 9.93
C LEU A 17 -5.59 5.94 11.08
N TRP A 18 -4.85 6.20 12.16
CA TRP A 18 -4.90 5.38 13.37
C TRP A 18 -6.29 5.36 14.01
N ARG A 19 -6.92 6.53 14.16
CA ARG A 19 -8.28 6.64 14.70
C ARG A 19 -9.31 5.96 13.80
N THR A 20 -9.14 5.98 12.48
CA THR A 20 -10.04 5.26 11.57
C THR A 20 -9.91 3.75 11.76
N LEU A 21 -8.70 3.23 11.95
CA LEU A 21 -8.48 1.80 12.17
C LEU A 21 -8.93 1.32 13.57
N TYR A 22 -8.66 2.11 14.62
CA TYR A 22 -8.75 1.66 16.01
C TYR A 22 -9.61 2.54 16.93
N GLY A 23 -10.22 3.61 16.42
CA GLY A 23 -11.02 4.55 17.23
C GLY A 23 -12.34 3.99 17.76
N CYS A 24 -12.73 2.79 17.35
CA CYS A 24 -13.92 2.11 17.86
C CYS A 24 -13.63 1.44 19.21
N ALA A 25 -14.57 1.53 20.16
CA ALA A 25 -14.46 0.98 21.52
C ALA A 25 -14.24 -0.55 21.58
N HIS A 26 -14.53 -1.26 20.50
CA HIS A 26 -14.27 -2.70 20.33
C HIS A 26 -13.06 -2.97 19.42
N GLY A 27 -12.16 -2.00 19.30
CA GLY A 27 -10.98 -2.01 18.44
C GLY A 27 -9.82 -2.85 18.96
N PHE A 28 -10.00 -4.16 19.15
CA PHE A 28 -8.90 -5.10 19.43
C PHE A 28 -8.64 -6.05 18.26
N GLY A 29 -7.38 -6.36 17.98
CA GLY A 29 -6.93 -7.28 16.93
C GLY A 29 -6.52 -6.61 15.59
N GLU A 30 -6.31 -7.43 14.57
CA GLU A 30 -5.97 -6.96 13.22
C GLU A 30 -7.10 -6.11 12.63
N ARG A 31 -6.74 -4.99 11.99
CA ARG A 31 -7.69 -4.11 11.30
C ARG A 31 -7.19 -3.85 9.90
N LYS A 32 -8.13 -3.78 8.94
CA LYS A 32 -7.86 -3.55 7.54
C LYS A 32 -8.74 -2.39 7.07
N LEU A 33 -8.12 -1.37 6.47
CA LEU A 33 -8.81 -0.25 5.85
C LEU A 33 -8.52 -0.27 4.36
N LYS A 34 -9.56 -0.30 3.54
CA LYS A 34 -9.43 -0.19 2.08
C LYS A 34 -9.24 1.28 1.73
N LEU A 35 -8.24 1.54 0.91
CA LEU A 35 -7.81 2.85 0.47
C LEU A 35 -7.68 2.85 -1.04
N ASN A 36 -7.99 3.97 -1.66
CA ASN A 36 -7.57 4.25 -3.03
C ASN A 36 -6.38 5.20 -2.98
N LEU A 37 -5.29 4.83 -3.64
CA LEU A 37 -4.13 5.70 -3.84
C LEU A 37 -4.40 6.57 -5.07
N THR A 38 -4.34 7.89 -4.92
CA THR A 38 -4.37 8.84 -6.04
C THR A 38 -3.11 9.68 -6.09
N CYS A 39 -2.65 10.02 -7.31
CA CYS A 39 -1.53 10.93 -7.46
C CYS A 39 -1.96 12.37 -7.09
N GLY A 40 -1.18 13.01 -6.21
CA GLY A 40 -1.38 14.40 -5.81
C GLY A 40 -0.46 15.39 -6.54
N GLN A 41 0.36 14.93 -7.49
CA GLN A 41 1.17 15.74 -8.40
C GLN A 41 0.44 15.90 -9.74
N SER A 42 0.47 17.12 -10.29
CA SER A 42 -0.13 17.42 -11.59
C SER A 42 0.56 16.65 -12.71
N GLY A 43 -0.20 16.08 -13.64
CA GLY A 43 0.33 15.42 -14.85
C GLY A 43 0.50 13.90 -14.73
N PHE A 44 0.21 13.31 -13.58
CA PHE A 44 0.31 11.87 -13.36
C PHE A 44 -1.03 11.27 -12.94
N VAL A 45 -1.40 10.13 -13.52
CA VAL A 45 -2.58 9.35 -13.14
C VAL A 45 -2.09 8.05 -12.52
N ILE A 46 -2.30 7.93 -11.21
CA ILE A 46 -2.03 6.70 -10.45
C ILE A 46 -3.29 6.44 -9.66
N GLU A 47 -3.92 5.30 -9.90
CA GLU A 47 -5.07 4.81 -9.13
C GLU A 47 -4.85 3.33 -8.85
N MET A 48 -4.76 2.96 -7.57
CA MET A 48 -4.66 1.55 -7.19
C MET A 48 -5.29 1.26 -5.83
N PRO A 49 -5.83 0.05 -5.64
CA PRO A 49 -6.35 -0.38 -4.36
C PRO A 49 -5.20 -0.63 -3.38
N VAL A 50 -5.31 -0.04 -2.20
CA VAL A 50 -4.37 -0.23 -1.09
C VAL A 50 -5.15 -0.72 0.12
N VAL A 51 -4.55 -1.63 0.87
CA VAL A 51 -5.02 -2.04 2.19
C VAL A 51 -4.05 -1.51 3.22
N CYS A 52 -4.54 -0.73 4.17
CA CYS A 52 -3.80 -0.40 5.37
C CYS A 52 -4.15 -1.40 6.47
N HIS A 53 -3.14 -1.99 7.10
CA HIS A 53 -3.32 -2.88 8.25
C HIS A 53 -2.22 -2.69 9.27
N TYR A 54 -2.39 -3.29 10.44
CA TYR A 54 -1.43 -3.23 11.53
C TYR A 54 -0.62 -4.53 11.61
N GLU A 55 0.69 -4.40 11.65
CA GLU A 55 1.64 -5.50 11.82
C GLU A 55 2.58 -5.09 12.95
N GLU A 56 2.65 -5.87 14.04
CA GLU A 56 3.53 -5.61 15.19
C GLU A 56 3.40 -4.19 15.78
N ASN A 57 2.17 -3.67 15.87
CA ASN A 57 1.86 -2.30 16.32
C ASN A 57 2.30 -1.17 15.37
N ILE A 58 2.64 -1.49 14.12
CA ILE A 58 3.05 -0.52 13.10
C ILE A 58 2.05 -0.56 11.94
N PRO A 59 1.46 0.58 11.53
CA PRO A 59 0.64 0.62 10.34
C PRO A 59 1.51 0.33 9.12
N THR A 60 1.01 -0.55 8.27
CA THR A 60 1.63 -0.96 7.02
C THR A 60 0.60 -0.83 5.91
N LEU A 61 1.03 -0.29 4.78
CA LEU A 61 0.27 -0.21 3.55
C LEU A 61 0.71 -1.37 2.67
N SER A 62 -0.25 -2.04 2.06
CA SER A 62 0.02 -3.03 1.03
C SER A 62 -0.95 -2.93 -0.13
N THR A 63 -0.46 -3.17 -1.34
CA THR A 63 -1.31 -3.32 -2.51
C THR A 63 -1.41 -4.81 -2.88
N GLN A 64 -2.62 -5.24 -3.26
CA GLN A 64 -2.97 -6.57 -3.77
C GLN A 64 -3.73 -6.38 -5.09
N GLY A 65 -3.74 -7.36 -5.98
CA GLY A 65 -4.37 -7.24 -7.31
C GLY A 65 -3.67 -6.31 -8.30
N VAL A 66 -2.44 -5.87 -8.00
CA VAL A 66 -1.58 -5.12 -8.92
C VAL A 66 -0.49 -6.07 -9.42
N SER A 67 -0.20 -6.09 -10.71
CA SER A 67 0.84 -6.97 -11.24
C SER A 67 2.23 -6.53 -10.79
N LYS A 68 3.17 -7.47 -10.73
CA LYS A 68 4.59 -7.17 -10.42
C LYS A 68 5.18 -6.13 -11.37
N SER A 69 4.75 -6.12 -12.64
CA SER A 69 5.24 -5.18 -13.65
C SER A 69 4.70 -3.76 -13.40
N GLU A 70 3.42 -3.61 -13.03
CA GLU A 70 2.82 -2.34 -12.62
C GLU A 70 3.45 -1.80 -11.33
N TRP A 71 3.66 -2.66 -10.33
CA TRP A 71 4.36 -2.26 -9.11
C TRP A 71 5.79 -1.81 -9.39
N SER A 72 6.52 -2.56 -10.22
CA SER A 72 7.88 -2.19 -10.64
C SER A 72 7.90 -0.84 -11.36
N LYS A 73 6.91 -0.56 -12.21
CA LYS A 73 6.76 0.74 -12.88
C LYS A 73 6.56 1.86 -11.86
N LEU A 74 5.72 1.67 -10.83
CA LEU A 74 5.55 2.65 -9.75
C LEU A 74 6.86 2.88 -9.00
N CYS A 75 7.58 1.82 -8.63
CA CYS A 75 8.85 1.94 -7.90
C CYS A 75 9.91 2.67 -8.70
N ASN A 76 10.02 2.39 -10.00
CA ASN A 76 10.93 3.11 -10.89
C ASN A 76 10.54 4.58 -10.99
N PHE A 77 9.25 4.85 -11.19
CA PHE A 77 8.73 6.21 -11.26
C PHE A 77 9.01 7.01 -9.98
N VAL A 78 8.78 6.45 -8.80
CA VAL A 78 9.10 7.09 -7.53
C VAL A 78 10.61 7.30 -7.36
N SER A 79 11.43 6.39 -7.87
CA SER A 79 12.89 6.52 -7.83
C SER A 79 13.37 7.66 -8.72
N ASP A 80 12.76 7.83 -9.90
CA ASP A 80 13.10 8.90 -10.85
C ASP A 80 12.67 10.28 -10.34
N GLU A 81 11.44 10.40 -9.84
CA GLU A 81 10.90 11.66 -9.28
C GLU A 81 11.44 11.99 -7.89
N SER A 82 12.17 11.06 -7.26
CA SER A 82 12.65 11.08 -5.86
C SER A 82 11.55 11.10 -4.78
N VAL A 83 10.49 11.88 -4.98
CA VAL A 83 9.38 12.05 -4.03
C VAL A 83 8.08 12.26 -4.79
N LEU A 84 7.14 11.32 -4.62
CA LEU A 84 5.81 11.39 -5.20
C LEU A 84 4.79 11.84 -4.14
N LYS A 85 4.01 12.90 -4.41
CA LYS A 85 2.90 13.28 -3.53
C LYS A 85 1.67 12.42 -3.85
N VAL A 86 1.08 11.79 -2.84
CA VAL A 86 -0.10 10.92 -3.01
C VAL A 86 -1.15 11.19 -1.95
N ILE A 87 -2.38 10.81 -2.25
CA ILE A 87 -3.51 10.81 -1.30
C ILE A 87 -4.01 9.38 -1.19
N PHE A 88 -4.13 8.89 0.04
CA PHE A 88 -4.89 7.67 0.31
C PHE A 88 -6.29 8.05 0.76
N PHE A 89 -7.32 7.46 0.17
CA PHE A 89 -8.72 7.81 0.42
C PHE A 89 -9.57 6.60 0.82
N ASP A 90 -10.28 6.68 1.94
CA ASP A 90 -11.16 5.60 2.45
C ASP A 90 -12.66 5.81 2.16
N ARG A 91 -13.01 6.75 1.27
CA ARG A 91 -14.37 7.27 0.97
C ARG A 91 -14.89 8.37 1.91
N ALA A 92 -14.28 8.55 3.08
CA ALA A 92 -14.67 9.58 4.05
C ALA A 92 -13.52 10.52 4.44
N HIS A 93 -12.28 10.05 4.34
CA HIS A 93 -11.09 10.72 4.81
C HIS A 93 -9.95 10.64 3.80
N ASP A 94 -9.25 11.76 3.65
CA ASP A 94 -8.01 11.86 2.88
C ASP A 94 -6.78 11.83 3.79
N PHE A 95 -5.85 10.94 3.46
CA PHE A 95 -4.56 10.80 4.12
C PHE A 95 -3.45 11.21 3.15
N LEU A 96 -3.03 12.47 3.23
CA LEU A 96 -1.95 12.99 2.41
C LEU A 96 -0.61 12.38 2.83
N ALA A 97 0.14 11.88 1.85
CA ALA A 97 1.47 11.34 2.05
C ALA A 97 2.45 11.76 0.95
N ARG A 98 3.73 11.57 1.22
CA ARG A 98 4.80 11.58 0.22
C ARG A 98 5.40 10.19 0.15
N VAL A 99 5.53 9.62 -1.03
CA VAL A 99 6.10 8.29 -1.24
C VAL A 99 7.52 8.43 -1.76
N THR A 100 8.44 7.67 -1.16
CA THR A 100 9.83 7.56 -1.61
C THR A 100 10.23 6.10 -1.70
N SER A 101 11.29 5.81 -2.45
CA SER A 101 11.96 4.51 -2.40
C SER A 101 12.61 4.30 -1.03
N VAL A 102 12.69 3.05 -0.57
CA VAL A 102 13.44 2.70 0.64
C VAL A 102 14.90 3.14 0.50
N GLY A 103 15.46 3.74 1.56
CA GLY A 103 16.82 4.27 1.58
C GLY A 103 17.00 5.64 0.92
N ALA A 104 15.97 6.19 0.27
CA ALA A 104 16.00 7.55 -0.25
C ALA A 104 16.01 8.58 0.89
N LYS A 105 16.54 9.77 0.62
CA LYS A 105 16.55 10.87 1.60
C LYS A 105 15.12 11.23 1.99
N PRO A 106 14.75 11.15 3.29
CA PRO A 106 13.37 11.39 3.70
C PRO A 106 12.95 12.86 3.48
N PRO A 107 11.69 13.12 3.12
CA PRO A 107 11.19 14.46 2.89
C PRO A 107 10.89 15.18 4.23
N LYS A 108 11.80 16.05 4.70
CA LYS A 108 11.73 16.79 5.99
C LYS A 108 11.72 15.89 7.24
N ALA A 109 12.15 16.44 8.38
CA ALA A 109 12.41 15.68 9.62
C ALA A 109 11.15 15.26 10.41
N ASP A 110 9.97 15.83 10.13
CA ASP A 110 8.77 15.65 10.98
C ASP A 110 7.66 14.80 10.35
N LEU A 111 8.03 13.84 9.49
CA LEU A 111 7.06 12.93 8.88
C LEU A 111 7.16 11.52 9.48
N TYR A 112 6.00 10.95 9.78
CA TYR A 112 5.84 9.58 10.22
C TYR A 112 5.95 8.65 9.01
N GLN A 113 6.77 7.62 9.14
CA GLN A 113 7.01 6.64 8.09
C GLN A 113 6.05 5.47 8.23
N VAL A 114 5.39 5.13 7.13
CA VAL A 114 4.50 4.00 6.99
C VAL A 114 5.04 3.14 5.86
N LYS A 115 5.31 1.86 6.15
CA LYS A 115 5.82 0.92 5.14
C LYS A 115 4.79 0.77 4.03
N PHE A 116 5.22 0.74 2.76
CA PHE A 116 4.36 0.50 1.62
C PHE A 116 4.94 -0.60 0.72
N ARG A 117 4.30 -1.77 0.74
CA ARG A 117 4.78 -2.97 0.06
C ARG A 117 3.78 -3.53 -0.94
N TRP A 118 4.29 -4.17 -1.98
CA TRP A 118 3.48 -5.05 -2.81
C TRP A 118 3.41 -6.43 -2.16
N ARG A 119 2.23 -7.05 -2.23
CA ARG A 119 2.06 -8.47 -1.90
C ARG A 119 1.64 -9.19 -3.17
N GLU A 120 2.37 -10.25 -3.49
CA GLU A 120 1.99 -11.15 -4.56
C GLU A 120 0.66 -11.82 -4.19
N ASP A 121 -0.29 -11.85 -5.13
CA ASP A 121 -1.57 -12.55 -4.96
C ASP A 121 -1.33 -14.06 -5.12
N ASP A 122 -0.58 -14.62 -4.16
CA ASP A 122 -0.27 -16.05 -4.14
C ASP A 122 -1.54 -16.86 -3.95
N GLU A 123 -2.57 -16.38 -3.23
CA GLU A 123 -3.77 -17.18 -2.96
C GLU A 123 -4.59 -17.49 -4.21
N ILE A 124 -4.83 -16.52 -5.10
CA ILE A 124 -5.57 -16.78 -6.35
C ILE A 124 -4.74 -17.64 -7.30
N ALA A 125 -3.44 -17.34 -7.44
CA ALA A 125 -2.55 -18.13 -8.27
C ALA A 125 -2.38 -19.57 -7.74
N LEU A 126 -2.35 -19.76 -6.43
CA LEU A 126 -2.25 -21.06 -5.77
C LEU A 126 -3.58 -21.83 -5.86
N VAL A 127 -4.72 -21.17 -5.71
CA VAL A 127 -6.06 -21.77 -5.94
C VAL A 127 -6.22 -22.17 -7.40
N TRP A 128 -5.79 -21.32 -8.34
CA TRP A 128 -5.79 -21.64 -9.76
C TRP A 128 -4.84 -22.78 -10.11
N ARG A 129 -3.61 -22.78 -9.58
CA ARG A 129 -2.67 -23.90 -9.77
C ARG A 129 -3.22 -25.21 -9.22
N LYS A 130 -3.82 -25.18 -8.02
CA LYS A 130 -4.49 -26.35 -7.43
C LYS A 130 -5.69 -26.80 -8.26
N GLY A 131 -6.48 -25.88 -8.79
CA GLY A 131 -7.61 -26.17 -9.66
C GLY A 131 -7.18 -26.80 -10.99
N ILE A 132 -6.15 -26.26 -11.64
CA ILE A 132 -5.56 -26.82 -12.87
C ILE A 132 -4.98 -28.21 -12.60
N GLN A 133 -4.23 -28.37 -11.50
CA GLN A 133 -3.65 -29.65 -11.12
C GLN A 133 -4.73 -30.72 -10.90
N TRP A 134 -5.81 -30.39 -10.19
CA TRP A 134 -6.94 -31.29 -9.97
C TRP A 134 -7.64 -31.70 -11.28
N ILE A 135 -7.80 -30.77 -12.24
CA ILE A 135 -8.38 -31.08 -13.55
C ILE A 135 -7.46 -32.02 -14.35
N SER A 136 -6.15 -31.78 -14.34
CA SER A 136 -5.18 -32.64 -15.03
C SER A 136 -5.16 -34.07 -14.45
N GLU A 137 -5.25 -34.22 -13.13
CA GLU A 137 -5.31 -35.54 -12.46
C GLU A 137 -6.63 -36.31 -12.74
N MET A 138 -7.69 -35.61 -13.16
CA MET A 138 -8.99 -36.23 -13.51
C MET A 138 -9.12 -36.59 -15.00
N LEU A 139 -8.22 -36.08 -15.85
CA LEU A 139 -8.23 -36.28 -17.30
C LEU A 139 -7.18 -37.31 -17.78
N GLU A 140 -6.34 -37.82 -16.87
CA GLU A 140 -5.52 -39.04 -17.03
C GLU A 140 -6.23 -40.26 -16.44
#